data_AF-A0A8T4NEK9-F1
#
_entry.id   AF-A0A8T4NEK9-F1
#
_cell.length_a   1.000
_cell.length_b   1.000
_cell.length_c   1.000
_cell.angle_alpha   90.00
_cell.angle_beta   90.00
_cell.angle_gamma   90.00
#
_symmetry.space_group_name_H-M   'P 1'
#
loop_
_entity.id
_entity.type
_entity.pdbx_description
1 polymer ?
#
loop_
_entity_poly.entity_id
_entity_poly.type
_entity_poly.pdbx_seq_one_letter_code
_entity_poly.pdbx_strand_id
1 'polypeptide(L)' 'MVKRIKRLKKGIESLEKQIKFHEEKLDKAIEEKDIDLEGYYRKEIAGLRKSKSRKERFLP' A
#
# COMPACT_ATOMS: atom_id res chain seq x y z
N MET A 1 6.55 8.15 24.29
CA MET A 1 7.11 7.17 23.33
C MET A 1 6.07 6.15 22.83
N VAL A 2 5.37 5.43 23.71
CA VAL A 2 4.37 4.38 23.37
C VAL A 2 3.26 4.84 22.41
N LYS A 3 2.69 6.04 22.62
CA LYS A 3 1.62 6.60 21.74
C LYS A 3 2.10 6.82 20.29
N ARG A 4 3.38 7.17 20.08
CA ARG A 4 3.95 7.37 18.73
C ARG A 4 4.10 6.04 17.99
N ILE A 5 4.62 5.02 18.67
CA ILE A 5 4.77 3.66 18.12
C ILE A 5 3.41 3.09 17.74
N LYS A 6 2.40 3.20 18.63
CA LYS A 6 1.02 2.75 18.32
C LYS A 6 0.44 3.43 17.08
N ARG A 7 0.67 4.75 16.91
CA ARG A 7 0.23 5.48 15.70
C ARG A 7 0.96 5.03 14.45
N LEU A 8 2.27 4.79 14.52
CA LEU A 8 3.05 4.26 13.39
C LEU A 8 2.56 2.87 12.97
N LYS A 9 2.37 1.95 13.94
CA LYS A 9 1.83 0.61 13.67
C LYS A 9 0.46 0.66 12.99
N LYS A 10 -0.49 1.46 13.52
CA LYS A 10 -1.80 1.66 12.88
C LYS A 10 -1.67 2.23 11.46
N GLY A 11 -0.75 3.17 11.26
CA GLY A 11 -0.49 3.76 9.96
C GLY A 11 0.11 2.77 8.96
N ILE A 12 0.94 1.83 9.41
CA ILE A 12 1.48 0.74 8.59
C ILE A 12 0.38 -0.26 8.25
N GLU A 13 -0.41 -0.70 9.22
CA GLU A 13 -1.53 -1.63 9.00
C GLU A 13 -2.56 -1.05 8.02
N SER A 14 -2.86 0.24 8.11
CA SER A 14 -3.74 0.92 7.16
C SER A 14 -3.16 0.92 5.74
N LEU A 15 -1.85 1.12 5.58
CA LEU A 15 -1.19 1.07 4.28
C LEU A 15 -1.17 -0.35 3.73
N GLU A 16 -1.00 -1.37 4.56
CA GLU A 16 -1.08 -2.78 4.15
C GLU A 16 -2.47 -3.15 3.61
N LYS A 17 -3.53 -2.71 4.29
CA LYS A 17 -4.90 -2.93 3.81
C LYS A 17 -5.15 -2.25 2.46
N GLN A 18 -4.64 -1.02 2.27
CA GLN A 18 -4.74 -0.33 0.99
C GLN A 18 -3.93 -1.03 -0.11
N ILE A 19 -2.70 -1.46 0.18
CA ILE A 19 -1.88 -2.21 -0.78
C ILE A 19 -2.62 -3.46 -1.23
N LYS A 20 -3.14 -4.27 -0.28
CA LYS A 20 -3.87 -5.49 -0.60
C LYS A 20 -5.11 -5.21 -1.45
N PHE A 21 -5.89 -4.19 -1.10
CA PHE A 21 -7.05 -3.79 -1.90
C PHE A 21 -6.67 -3.41 -3.33
N HIS A 22 -5.60 -2.64 -3.52
CA HIS A 22 -5.14 -2.26 -4.85
C HIS A 22 -4.52 -3.43 -5.62
N GLU A 23 -3.89 -4.39 -4.95
CA GLU A 23 -3.41 -5.64 -5.55
C GLU A 23 -4.58 -6.48 -6.08
N GLU A 24 -5.64 -6.66 -5.29
CA GLU A 24 -6.85 -7.37 -5.76
C GLU A 24 -7.52 -6.67 -6.95
N LYS A 25 -7.44 -5.33 -7.01
CA LYS A 25 -7.95 -4.55 -8.14
C LYS A 25 -7.04 -4.62 -9.36
N LEU A 26 -5.73 -4.69 -9.16
CA LEU A 26 -4.75 -4.91 -10.20
C LEU A 26 -4.96 -6.29 -10.86
N ASP A 27 -5.16 -7.34 -10.06
CA ASP A 27 -5.41 -8.68 -10.58
C ASP A 27 -6.64 -8.69 -11.49
N LYS A 28 -7.73 -8.05 -11.08
CA LYS A 28 -8.93 -7.88 -11.93
C LYS A 28 -8.66 -7.10 -13.22
N ALA A 29 -7.89 -6.01 -13.13
CA ALA A 29 -7.53 -5.24 -14.32
C ALA A 29 -6.70 -6.08 -15.32
N ILE A 30 -5.81 -6.93 -14.81
CA ILE A 30 -5.03 -7.87 -15.63
C ILE A 30 -5.95 -8.91 -16.27
N GLU A 31 -6.90 -9.48 -15.52
CA GLU A 31 -7.89 -10.42 -16.05
C GLU A 31 -8.75 -9.80 -17.16
N GLU A 32 -9.18 -8.55 -16.98
CA GLU A 32 -9.95 -7.79 -17.97
C GLU A 32 -9.10 -7.23 -19.11
N LYS A 33 -7.77 -7.40 -19.05
CA LYS A 33 -6.77 -6.83 -19.99
C LYS A 33 -6.87 -5.32 -20.13
N ASP A 34 -7.27 -4.63 -19.06
CA ASP A 34 -7.31 -3.17 -18.99
C ASP A 34 -5.91 -2.64 -18.63
N ILE A 35 -5.15 -2.29 -19.67
CA ILE A 35 -3.74 -1.86 -19.56
C ILE A 35 -3.62 -0.52 -18.81
N ASP A 36 -4.58 0.39 -19.01
CA ASP A 36 -4.58 1.69 -18.35
C ASP A 36 -4.80 1.54 -16.85
N LEU A 37 -5.77 0.70 -16.49
CA LEU A 37 -6.11 0.42 -15.10
C LEU A 37 -5.01 -0.41 -14.40
N GLU A 38 -4.40 -1.35 -15.11
CA GLU A 38 -3.20 -2.08 -14.65
C GLU A 38 -2.06 -1.11 -14.32
N GLY A 39 -1.75 -0.20 -15.24
CA GLY A 39 -0.70 0.81 -15.06
C GLY A 39 -0.98 1.73 -13.88
N TYR A 40 -2.22 2.18 -13.72
CA TYR A 40 -2.67 2.99 -12.59
C TYR A 40 -2.43 2.26 -11.25
N TYR A 41 -2.96 1.04 -11.09
CA TYR A 41 -2.82 0.32 -9.82
C TYR A 41 -1.38 -0.04 -9.49
N ARG A 42 -0.54 -0.38 -10.48
CA ARG A 42 0.90 -0.59 -10.26
C ARG A 42 1.58 0.64 -9.67
N LYS A 43 1.29 1.82 -10.21
CA LYS A 43 1.85 3.08 -9.72
C LYS A 43 1.39 3.39 -8.30
N GLU A 44 0.10 3.19 -8.02
CA GLU A 44 -0.46 3.40 -6.68
C GLU A 44 0.15 2.44 -5.65
N ILE A 45 0.22 1.14 -5.95
CA ILE A 45 0.83 0.13 -5.08
C ILE A 45 2.30 0.49 -4.79
N ALA A 46 3.06 0.91 -5.80
CA ALA A 46 4.45 1.33 -5.61
C ALA A 46 4.57 2.55 -4.67
N GLY A 47 3.69 3.54 -4.81
CA GLY A 47 3.63 4.70 -3.93
C GLY A 47 3.29 4.34 -2.48
N LEU A 48 2.33 3.44 -2.29
CA LEU A 48 1.92 2.93 -0.99
C LEU A 48 3.03 2.11 -0.32
N ARG A 49 3.69 1.21 -1.06
CA ARG A 49 4.84 0.42 -0.57
C ARG A 49 6.00 1.33 -0.14
N LYS A 50 6.30 2.38 -0.92
CA LYS A 50 7.32 3.38 -0.55
C LYS A 50 6.94 4.12 0.74
N SER A 51 5.68 4.48 0.90
CA SER A 51 5.16 5.14 2.10
C SER A 51 5.19 4.22 3.33
N LYS A 52 4.87 2.94 3.16
CA LYS A 52 4.96 1.92 4.20
C LYS A 52 6.41 1.74 4.66
N SER A 53 7.33 1.52 3.72
CA SER A 53 8.76 1.34 4.01
C SER A 53 9.35 2.55 4.76
N ARG A 54 8.96 3.77 4.40
CA ARG A 54 9.35 4.97 5.15
C ARG A 54 8.87 4.91 6.60
N LYS A 55 7.62 4.54 6.86
CA LYS A 55 7.08 4.43 8.23
C LYS A 55 7.73 3.30 9.03
N GLU A 56 8.02 2.17 8.39
CA GLU A 56 8.74 1.04 9.01
C GLU A 56 10.14 1.44 9.47
N ARG A 57 10.86 2.28 8.71
CA ARG A 57 12.18 2.82 9.14
C ARG A 57 12.13 3.67 10.41
N PHE A 58 10.97 4.25 10.74
CA PHE A 58 10.78 5.04 11.96
C PHE A 58 10.16 4.24 13.11
N LEU A 59 9.87 2.95 12.88
CA LEU A 59 9.42 2.05 13.93
C LEU A 59 10.66 1.59 14.72
N PRO A 60 10.76 1.94 16.01
CA PRO A 60 11.88 1.54 16.87
C PRO A 60 11.81 0.07 17.26
#